data_AF-A0A1N7QI95-F1
#
_entry.id   AF-A0A1N7QI95-F1
#
_cell.length_a   1.000
_cell.length_b   1.000
_cell.length_c   1.000
_cell.angle_alpha   90.00
_cell.angle_beta   90.00
_cell.angle_gamma   90.00
#
_symmetry.space_group_name_H-M   'P 1'
#
loop_
_entity.id
_entity.type
_entity.pdbx_description
1 polymer ?
#
loop_
_entity_poly.entity_id
_entity_poly.type
_entity_poly.pdbx_seq_one_letter_code
_entity_poly.pdbx_strand_id
1 'polypeptide(L)'
;MKKTLIIFSSILLLGCTSTNDLIYSQDEALPLTTDLDQSVNSHSKLLANGLGEVTLMDLNIERSLINPDGGGCTFTTGYSVENIHESTAAFGPNPLSFLGYTFRGYGKPRTDGFLWKGIRINIENLPKTTINRGQTTLTNNPQSNAISIEHPFKANVTYQITLKAWITDHIWETKNNNRDNRLDDDDYDVPQSEGFPTVGIELANSPTINGDDPCEARPFVQPSPFVVRNYYKSQKVILTKPYSDIKEMTFNFSTKESKNAFIIYFLPELAERGAAFIPKNAFKISLSRIKIVEKPFDPSHVVTSTSPCNNNGGFRCP
;
A
#
# COMPACT_ATOMS: atom_id res chain seq x y z
N MET A 1 -19.61 55.98 71.62
CA MET A 1 -20.01 55.46 70.30
C MET A 1 -19.96 53.94 70.33
N LYS A 2 -20.95 53.30 69.70
CA LYS A 2 -21.20 51.86 69.42
C LYS A 2 -19.92 51.01 69.22
N LYS A 3 -19.80 49.71 69.50
CA LYS A 3 -20.58 48.60 70.09
C LYS A 3 -19.57 47.43 70.31
N THR A 4 -19.81 46.64 71.36
CA THR A 4 -19.53 45.19 71.60
C THR A 4 -19.03 44.32 70.42
N LEU A 5 -18.39 43.15 70.56
CA LEU A 5 -17.77 42.33 71.61
C LEU A 5 -17.06 41.15 70.88
N ILE A 6 -16.20 40.46 71.62
CA ILE A 6 -15.39 39.26 71.39
C ILE A 6 -16.21 38.03 70.90
N ILE A 7 -15.56 37.01 70.29
CA ILE A 7 -15.57 35.55 70.64
C ILE A 7 -15.56 34.59 69.42
N PHE A 8 -14.49 33.78 69.40
CA PHE A 8 -14.28 32.36 69.10
C PHE A 8 -14.74 31.63 67.81
N SER A 9 -13.70 30.99 67.27
CA SER A 9 -13.54 29.57 66.87
C SER A 9 -14.30 28.95 65.70
N SER A 10 -13.48 28.17 65.00
CA SER A 10 -13.78 26.95 64.23
C SER A 10 -14.58 27.10 62.95
N ILE A 11 -14.00 26.59 61.86
CA ILE A 11 -14.51 25.48 61.04
C ILE A 11 -13.76 25.49 59.70
N LEU A 12 -13.17 24.34 59.36
CA LEU A 12 -12.71 24.02 58.00
C LEU A 12 -13.87 24.15 57.02
N LEU A 13 -13.64 24.75 55.85
CA LEU A 13 -14.36 24.39 54.62
C LEU A 13 -13.49 24.63 53.39
N LEU A 14 -13.64 23.66 52.50
CA LEU A 14 -12.99 23.44 51.22
C LEU A 14 -13.14 24.61 50.24
N GLY A 15 -12.17 24.69 49.33
CA GLY A 15 -12.51 24.72 47.91
C GLY A 15 -12.28 26.04 47.18
N CYS A 16 -11.48 25.89 46.12
CA CYS A 16 -11.48 26.64 44.87
C CYS A 16 -10.68 27.96 44.80
N THR A 17 -9.64 27.89 43.96
CA THR A 17 -9.27 28.86 42.90
C THR A 17 -8.98 30.29 43.37
N SER A 18 -7.86 30.94 43.07
CA SER A 18 -6.93 30.82 41.97
C SER A 18 -5.78 31.82 42.19
N THR A 19 -4.74 31.64 41.39
CA THR A 19 -3.89 32.70 40.81
C THR A 19 -2.87 33.45 41.66
N ASN A 20 -1.65 33.34 41.13
CA ASN A 20 -0.59 34.34 41.05
C ASN A 20 0.34 34.43 42.27
N ASP A 21 1.44 33.68 42.18
CA ASP A 21 2.71 34.36 42.33
C ASP A 21 3.70 33.94 41.23
N LEU A 22 4.13 34.97 40.52
CA LEU A 22 5.10 34.97 39.43
C LEU A 22 6.50 34.91 40.02
N ILE A 23 7.30 33.91 39.65
CA ILE A 23 8.74 34.10 39.49
C ILE A 23 9.12 33.56 38.12
N TYR A 24 9.63 34.48 37.32
CA TYR A 24 9.93 34.38 35.90
C TYR A 24 11.42 34.04 35.72
N SER A 25 11.73 32.94 35.05
CA SER A 25 12.93 32.85 34.21
C SER A 25 12.66 31.89 33.05
N GLN A 26 12.67 32.47 31.85
CA GLN A 26 12.74 31.82 30.52
C GLN A 26 13.85 30.75 30.51
N ASP A 27 13.74 29.57 29.88
CA ASP A 27 13.43 29.33 28.47
C ASP A 27 12.85 27.93 28.20
N GLU A 28 12.30 27.82 26.99
CA GLU A 28 11.44 26.81 26.37
C GLU A 28 11.93 25.34 26.38
N ALA A 29 11.02 24.42 26.71
CA ALA A 29 10.66 23.24 25.90
C ALA A 29 9.62 22.41 26.68
N LEU A 30 8.35 22.52 26.31
CA LEU A 30 7.35 21.52 26.70
C LEU A 30 7.77 20.16 26.14
N PRO A 31 7.83 19.08 26.94
CA PRO A 31 7.88 17.76 26.35
C PRO A 31 6.53 17.52 25.65
N LEU A 32 6.58 17.30 24.33
CA LEU A 32 5.47 16.67 23.62
C LEU A 32 5.16 15.36 24.34
N THR A 33 4.07 15.35 25.09
CA THR A 33 3.37 14.10 25.44
C THR A 33 2.98 13.47 24.13
N THR A 34 3.79 12.53 23.69
CA THR A 34 3.48 11.66 22.57
C THR A 34 2.36 10.73 23.06
N ASP A 35 1.19 10.83 22.43
CA ASP A 35 0.10 9.84 22.54
C ASP A 35 0.50 8.45 21.96
N LEU A 36 1.79 8.09 22.04
CA LEU A 36 2.34 6.82 21.59
C LEU A 36 2.18 5.70 22.63
N ASP A 37 2.01 6.07 23.91
CA ASP A 37 1.96 5.10 25.01
C ASP A 37 0.58 4.45 25.25
N GLN A 38 -0.44 4.77 24.45
CA GLN A 38 -1.69 4.00 24.39
C GLN A 38 -1.80 3.05 23.18
N SER A 39 -0.76 2.98 22.34
CA SER A 39 -0.74 2.14 21.13
C SER A 39 -0.10 0.75 21.36
N VAL A 40 0.57 0.55 22.49
CA VAL A 40 1.18 -0.73 22.84
C VAL A 40 0.17 -1.53 23.67
N ASN A 41 -0.54 -2.44 23.01
CA ASN A 41 -1.61 -3.33 23.53
C ASN A 41 -3.06 -2.88 23.28
N SER A 42 -3.47 -2.78 22.01
CA SER A 42 -4.84 -3.17 21.66
C SER A 42 -4.90 -3.78 20.25
N HIS A 43 -4.96 -5.11 20.22
CA HIS A 43 -5.44 -5.87 19.07
C HIS A 43 -6.74 -5.25 18.52
N SER A 44 -6.79 -5.01 17.21
CA SER A 44 -8.01 -4.86 16.40
C SER A 44 -9.25 -4.36 17.16
N LYS A 45 -9.51 -3.06 17.17
CA LYS A 45 -10.80 -2.51 17.65
C LYS A 45 -11.92 -3.04 16.75
N LEU A 46 -12.50 -4.17 17.14
CA LEU A 46 -13.68 -4.76 16.51
C LEU A 46 -14.88 -3.85 16.81
N LEU A 47 -15.21 -2.97 15.88
CA LEU A 47 -16.45 -2.21 15.89
C LEU A 47 -17.48 -3.02 15.10
N ALA A 48 -18.39 -3.67 15.83
CA ALA A 48 -19.54 -4.35 15.24
C ALA A 48 -20.70 -3.37 15.09
N ASN A 49 -21.20 -3.20 13.87
CA ASN A 49 -22.44 -2.46 13.63
C ASN A 49 -23.64 -3.42 13.68
N GLY A 50 -24.82 -2.91 14.02
CA GLY A 50 -26.06 -3.70 14.24
C GLY A 50 -26.58 -4.51 13.03
N LEU A 51 -25.84 -4.54 11.91
CA LEU A 51 -26.13 -5.31 10.70
C LEU A 51 -25.27 -6.59 10.56
N GLY A 52 -24.49 -6.96 11.60
CA GLY A 52 -23.60 -8.12 11.56
C GLY A 52 -22.30 -7.87 10.77
N GLU A 53 -21.96 -6.60 10.52
CA GLU A 53 -20.69 -6.20 9.92
C GLU A 53 -19.68 -5.86 11.01
N VAL A 54 -18.43 -6.34 10.85
CA VAL A 54 -17.34 -6.11 11.80
C VAL A 54 -16.14 -5.54 11.05
N THR A 55 -15.65 -4.38 11.48
CA THR A 55 -14.40 -3.83 10.92
C THR A 55 -13.20 -4.56 11.52
N LEU A 56 -12.44 -5.28 10.70
CA LEU A 56 -11.26 -6.06 11.11
C LEU A 56 -9.96 -5.26 10.99
N MET A 57 -9.92 -4.35 10.03
CA MET A 57 -8.77 -3.50 9.75
C MET A 57 -9.26 -2.15 9.24
N ASP A 58 -8.68 -1.07 9.76
CA ASP A 58 -8.87 0.27 9.25
C ASP A 58 -7.57 1.07 9.37
N LEU A 59 -6.66 0.78 8.45
CA LEU A 59 -5.34 1.39 8.39
C LEU A 59 -5.40 2.71 7.65
N ASN A 60 -5.20 3.81 8.37
CA ASN A 60 -4.97 5.13 7.79
C ASN A 60 -3.47 5.43 7.73
N ILE A 61 -2.89 5.27 6.53
CA ILE A 61 -1.45 5.38 6.30
C ILE A 61 -1.05 6.81 5.92
N GLU A 62 -2.02 7.69 5.62
CA GLU A 62 -1.75 9.11 5.32
C GLU A 62 -1.04 9.86 6.45
N ARG A 63 -1.13 9.33 7.68
CA ARG A 63 -0.61 9.93 8.91
C ARG A 63 0.61 9.19 9.46
N SER A 64 1.10 8.16 8.78
CA SER A 64 2.25 7.40 9.27
C SER A 64 3.52 8.24 9.14
N LEU A 65 4.03 8.73 10.27
CA LEU A 65 5.35 9.37 10.38
C LEU A 65 6.49 8.34 10.50
N ILE A 66 6.16 7.04 10.48
CA ILE A 66 7.09 5.94 10.69
C ILE A 66 7.49 5.39 9.32
N ASN A 67 8.79 5.18 9.13
CA ASN A 67 9.36 4.49 7.98
C ASN A 67 9.49 2.99 8.27
N PRO A 68 9.14 2.09 7.33
CA PRO A 68 9.40 0.66 7.48
C PRO A 68 10.91 0.42 7.41
N ASP A 69 11.55 0.01 8.51
CA ASP A 69 12.99 -0.30 8.53
C ASP A 69 13.27 -1.77 8.89
N GLY A 70 14.15 -2.41 8.12
CA GLY A 70 14.48 -3.83 8.26
C GLY A 70 13.73 -4.78 7.32
N GLY A 71 13.05 -4.25 6.30
CA GLY A 71 12.35 -5.06 5.28
C GLY A 71 13.26 -5.92 4.39
N GLY A 72 14.58 -5.73 4.46
CA GLY A 72 15.57 -6.56 3.74
C GLY A 72 15.90 -6.09 2.33
N CYS A 73 15.35 -4.98 1.86
CA CYS A 73 15.76 -4.32 0.62
C CYS A 73 16.46 -2.99 0.91
N THR A 74 17.56 -2.72 0.20
CA THR A 74 18.20 -1.40 0.17
C THR A 74 17.80 -0.62 -1.09
N PHE A 75 17.77 0.69 -0.97
CA PHE A 75 17.58 1.60 -2.10
C PHE A 75 18.36 2.88 -1.89
N THR A 76 18.67 3.53 -3.00
CA THR A 76 19.30 4.84 -2.99
C THR A 76 18.24 5.94 -2.82
N THR A 77 18.48 6.85 -1.88
CA THR A 77 17.60 8.00 -1.60
C THR A 77 18.41 9.26 -1.44
N GLY A 78 17.83 10.41 -1.79
CA GLY A 78 18.51 11.70 -1.72
C GLY A 78 17.64 12.83 -2.25
N TYR A 79 17.83 14.02 -1.69
CA TYR A 79 17.10 15.24 -2.05
C TYR A 79 17.89 16.11 -3.05
N SER A 80 19.17 15.81 -3.24
CA SER A 80 20.09 16.46 -4.19
C SER A 80 21.20 15.49 -4.58
N VAL A 81 21.97 15.80 -5.63
CA VAL A 81 23.09 14.97 -6.14
C VAL A 81 24.17 14.76 -5.07
N GLU A 82 24.30 15.68 -4.12
CA GLU A 82 25.27 15.64 -3.01
C GLU A 82 24.75 14.89 -1.77
N ASN A 83 23.46 14.54 -1.71
CA ASN A 83 22.81 13.91 -0.55
C ASN A 83 22.25 12.51 -0.86
N ILE A 84 22.87 11.82 -1.82
CA ILE A 84 22.52 10.45 -2.22
C ILE A 84 23.14 9.48 -1.20
N HIS A 85 22.31 8.72 -0.50
CA HIS A 85 22.73 7.67 0.44
C HIS A 85 21.89 6.42 0.27
N GLU A 86 22.41 5.28 0.74
CA GLU A 86 21.65 4.04 0.80
C GLU A 86 20.75 4.02 2.04
N SER A 87 19.53 3.54 1.87
CA SER A 87 18.53 3.41 2.92
C SER A 87 17.87 2.03 2.86
N THR A 88 17.51 1.50 4.03
CA THR A 88 16.74 0.26 4.24
C THR A 88 15.27 0.54 4.55
N ALA A 89 14.85 1.81 4.48
CA ALA A 89 13.53 2.30 4.86
C ALA A 89 12.42 1.91 3.85
N ALA A 90 12.32 0.62 3.52
CA ALA A 90 11.35 0.06 2.59
C ALA A 90 10.79 -1.26 3.11
N PHE A 91 9.56 -1.57 2.71
CA PHE A 91 9.04 -2.93 2.80
C PHE A 91 9.80 -3.82 1.80
N GLY A 92 10.23 -4.99 2.26
CA GLY A 92 10.90 -6.00 1.44
C GLY A 92 10.46 -7.41 1.85
N PRO A 93 11.18 -8.47 1.45
CA PRO A 93 10.73 -9.85 1.68
C PRO A 93 10.65 -10.24 3.16
N ASN A 94 11.43 -9.58 4.02
CA ASN A 94 11.44 -9.86 5.45
C ASN A 94 10.18 -9.28 6.12
N PRO A 95 9.55 -10.01 7.05
CA PRO A 95 8.37 -9.53 7.75
C PRO A 95 8.73 -8.35 8.65
N LEU A 96 7.86 -7.35 8.67
CA LEU A 96 8.06 -6.13 9.42
C LEU A 96 6.76 -5.69 10.11
N SER A 97 6.82 -5.34 11.39
CA SER A 97 5.66 -4.81 12.10
C SER A 97 5.44 -3.34 11.72
N PHE A 98 4.26 -3.02 11.20
CA PHE A 98 3.89 -1.68 10.78
C PHE A 98 2.42 -1.42 11.12
N LEU A 99 2.14 -0.35 11.87
CA LEU A 99 0.80 0.02 12.34
C LEU A 99 0.04 -1.13 13.01
N GLY A 100 0.74 -2.01 13.74
CA GLY A 100 0.15 -3.14 14.46
C GLY A 100 -0.12 -4.40 13.63
N TYR A 101 0.34 -4.45 12.37
CA TYR A 101 0.24 -5.63 11.51
C TYR A 101 1.60 -6.02 10.94
N THR A 102 1.75 -7.27 10.52
CA THR A 102 2.98 -7.75 9.85
C THR A 102 2.86 -7.54 8.35
N PHE A 103 3.78 -6.75 7.79
CA PHE A 103 3.89 -6.44 6.38
C PHE A 103 5.09 -7.13 5.74
N ARG A 104 4.97 -7.45 4.44
CA ARG A 104 6.07 -7.77 3.53
C ARG A 104 5.90 -6.98 2.24
N GLY A 105 6.99 -6.66 1.57
CA GLY A 105 7.01 -5.93 0.31
C GLY A 105 7.72 -6.69 -0.80
N TYR A 106 7.31 -6.41 -2.03
CA TYR A 106 8.00 -6.80 -3.25
C TYR A 106 8.15 -5.56 -4.11
N GLY A 107 9.37 -5.24 -4.50
CA GLY A 107 9.71 -4.09 -5.33
C GLY A 107 10.00 -2.77 -4.60
N LYS A 108 10.33 -2.87 -3.32
CA LYS A 108 10.67 -1.76 -2.41
C LYS A 108 9.54 -0.72 -2.21
N PRO A 109 8.27 -1.13 -1.94
CA PRO A 109 7.27 -0.17 -1.46
C PRO A 109 7.78 0.54 -0.20
N ARG A 110 7.50 1.83 -0.04
CA ARG A 110 8.04 2.60 1.10
C ARG A 110 7.16 3.77 1.49
N THR A 111 7.19 4.15 2.76
CA THR A 111 6.62 5.43 3.22
C THR A 111 7.70 6.50 3.24
N ASP A 112 7.28 7.75 3.38
CA ASP A 112 8.16 8.85 3.75
C ASP A 112 7.41 9.69 4.77
N GLY A 113 7.95 9.76 5.99
CA GLY A 113 7.29 10.47 7.09
C GLY A 113 7.12 11.98 6.86
N PHE A 114 7.74 12.58 5.83
CA PHE A 114 7.81 14.03 5.65
C PHE A 114 7.26 14.53 4.31
N LEU A 115 7.61 13.90 3.18
CA LEU A 115 7.35 14.44 1.85
C LEU A 115 6.04 14.00 1.22
N TRP A 116 5.56 12.78 1.49
CA TRP A 116 4.36 12.25 0.85
C TRP A 116 3.56 11.34 1.78
N LYS A 117 2.24 11.31 1.58
CA LYS A 117 1.32 10.54 2.41
C LYS A 117 1.07 9.16 1.82
N GLY A 118 1.25 8.11 2.63
CA GLY A 118 0.95 6.72 2.25
C GLY A 118 2.17 5.88 1.85
N ILE A 119 1.93 4.63 1.46
CA ILE A 119 2.96 3.73 0.92
C ILE A 119 3.11 4.02 -0.56
N ARG A 120 4.27 4.53 -0.95
CA ARG A 120 4.64 4.80 -2.32
C ARG A 120 5.04 3.52 -3.03
N ILE A 121 4.49 3.39 -4.22
CA ILE A 121 4.64 2.30 -5.16
C ILE A 121 4.91 2.91 -6.53
N ASN A 122 5.85 2.36 -7.29
CA ASN A 122 6.08 2.77 -8.68
C ASN A 122 5.90 1.55 -9.58
N ILE A 123 5.15 1.70 -10.66
CA ILE A 123 4.94 0.65 -11.65
C ILE A 123 5.18 1.21 -13.04
N GLU A 124 5.72 0.41 -13.93
CA GLU A 124 6.13 0.86 -15.26
C GLU A 124 6.17 -0.32 -16.23
N ASN A 125 5.82 -0.08 -17.49
CA ASN A 125 6.18 -0.98 -18.58
C ASN A 125 6.74 -0.16 -19.74
N LEU A 126 7.75 -0.72 -20.39
CA LEU A 126 8.39 -0.14 -21.55
C LEU A 126 8.85 -1.24 -22.52
N PRO A 127 8.92 -0.94 -23.82
CA PRO A 127 9.47 -1.88 -24.79
C PRO A 127 10.95 -2.15 -24.52
N LYS A 128 11.34 -3.42 -24.66
CA LYS A 128 12.75 -3.83 -24.70
C LYS A 128 12.95 -4.75 -25.89
N THR A 129 13.92 -4.41 -26.73
CA THR A 129 14.37 -5.30 -27.79
C THR A 129 15.28 -6.36 -27.20
N THR A 130 14.97 -7.61 -27.47
CA THR A 130 15.82 -8.76 -27.11
C THR A 130 16.28 -9.44 -28.38
N ILE A 131 17.53 -9.91 -28.38
CA ILE A 131 18.09 -10.65 -29.51
C ILE A 131 18.19 -12.10 -29.09
N ASN A 132 17.49 -12.99 -29.79
CA ASN A 132 17.58 -14.42 -29.57
C ASN A 132 17.80 -15.13 -30.90
N ARG A 133 18.90 -15.90 -31.02
CA ARG A 133 19.28 -16.64 -32.24
C ARG A 133 19.25 -15.79 -33.52
N GLY A 134 19.68 -14.52 -33.44
CA GLY A 134 19.74 -13.61 -34.59
C GLY A 134 18.41 -12.95 -34.97
N GLN A 135 17.32 -13.24 -34.25
CA GLN A 135 16.05 -12.53 -34.41
C GLN A 135 15.89 -11.48 -33.31
N THR A 136 15.47 -10.28 -33.70
CA THR A 136 15.07 -9.21 -32.78
C THR A 136 13.59 -9.37 -32.43
N THR A 137 13.27 -9.44 -31.14
CA THR A 137 11.88 -9.46 -30.68
C THR A 137 11.64 -8.36 -29.67
N LEU A 138 10.57 -7.60 -29.89
CA LEU A 138 10.07 -6.62 -28.93
C LEU A 138 9.41 -7.37 -27.76
N THR A 139 9.80 -7.06 -26.53
CA THR A 139 9.31 -7.74 -25.31
C THR A 139 9.02 -6.74 -24.20
N ASN A 140 8.09 -7.07 -23.31
CA ASN A 140 7.76 -6.21 -22.17
C ASN A 140 8.98 -6.11 -21.24
N ASN A 141 9.22 -4.92 -20.69
CA ASN A 141 10.18 -4.70 -19.61
C ASN A 141 9.45 -4.13 -18.38
N PRO A 142 8.68 -4.97 -17.68
CA PRO A 142 7.80 -4.50 -16.63
C PRO A 142 8.56 -4.18 -15.33
N GLN A 143 7.98 -3.30 -14.55
CA GLN A 143 8.25 -3.06 -13.15
C GLN A 143 6.91 -3.02 -12.43
N SER A 144 6.79 -3.81 -11.39
CA SER A 144 5.57 -4.00 -10.60
C SER A 144 5.93 -4.13 -9.12
N ASN A 145 4.93 -4.00 -8.27
CA ASN A 145 5.12 -4.00 -6.83
C ASN A 145 4.00 -4.79 -6.17
N ALA A 146 4.28 -5.31 -4.98
CA ALA A 146 3.25 -5.90 -4.14
C ALA A 146 3.51 -5.63 -2.65
N ILE A 147 2.44 -5.66 -1.87
CA ILE A 147 2.47 -5.60 -0.42
C ILE A 147 1.62 -6.75 0.10
N SER A 148 2.14 -7.50 1.06
CA SER A 148 1.43 -8.56 1.74
C SER A 148 1.25 -8.20 3.20
N ILE A 149 0.07 -8.45 3.74
CA ILE A 149 -0.26 -8.19 5.14
C ILE A 149 -0.83 -9.47 5.75
N GLU A 150 -0.21 -9.91 6.84
CA GLU A 150 -0.65 -11.09 7.59
C GLU A 150 -1.94 -10.78 8.34
N HIS A 151 -3.00 -11.54 8.03
CA HIS A 151 -4.30 -11.40 8.67
C HIS A 151 -5.11 -12.70 8.52
N PRO A 152 -5.66 -13.28 9.61
CA PRO A 152 -6.45 -14.49 9.53
C PRO A 152 -7.87 -14.21 9.02
N PHE A 153 -8.18 -14.69 7.82
CA PHE A 153 -9.52 -14.71 7.24
C PHE A 153 -10.18 -16.06 7.50
N LYS A 154 -11.39 -16.04 8.06
CA LYS A 154 -12.19 -17.24 8.39
C LYS A 154 -12.88 -17.77 7.14
N ALA A 155 -13.13 -19.08 7.11
CA ALA A 155 -14.01 -19.68 6.12
C ALA A 155 -15.48 -19.28 6.32
N ASN A 156 -16.28 -19.34 5.26
CA ASN A 156 -17.71 -19.03 5.23
C ASN A 156 -18.03 -17.61 5.69
N VAL A 157 -17.20 -16.65 5.29
CA VAL A 157 -17.36 -15.22 5.58
C VAL A 157 -17.15 -14.40 4.32
N THR A 158 -17.87 -13.29 4.21
CA THR A 158 -17.63 -12.29 3.16
C THR A 158 -16.76 -11.17 3.69
N TYR A 159 -15.74 -10.80 2.93
CA TYR A 159 -14.84 -9.69 3.23
C TYR A 159 -15.02 -8.61 2.18
N GLN A 160 -15.30 -7.39 2.62
CA GLN A 160 -15.18 -6.20 1.80
C GLN A 160 -13.83 -5.54 2.11
N ILE A 161 -12.95 -5.50 1.11
CA ILE A 161 -11.65 -4.86 1.19
C ILE A 161 -11.69 -3.59 0.36
N THR A 162 -11.51 -2.44 1.01
CA THR A 162 -11.49 -1.14 0.36
C THR A 162 -10.07 -0.55 0.46
N LEU A 163 -9.50 -0.22 -0.70
CA LEU A 163 -8.22 0.45 -0.83
C LEU A 163 -8.46 1.89 -1.28
N LYS A 164 -7.78 2.84 -0.65
CA LYS A 164 -7.72 4.23 -1.12
C LYS A 164 -6.28 4.54 -1.52
N ALA A 165 -6.10 5.06 -2.72
CA ALA A 165 -4.78 5.45 -3.21
C ALA A 165 -4.83 6.73 -4.03
N TRP A 166 -3.81 7.56 -3.91
CA TRP A 166 -3.52 8.63 -4.86
C TRP A 166 -2.70 8.06 -6.01
N ILE A 167 -3.20 8.17 -7.24
CA ILE A 167 -2.55 7.58 -8.43
C ILE A 167 -2.24 8.69 -9.40
N THR A 168 -0.98 8.79 -9.81
CA THR A 168 -0.48 9.78 -10.77
C THR A 168 0.15 9.05 -11.96
N ASP A 169 -0.31 9.39 -13.16
CA ASP A 169 0.38 9.07 -14.39
C ASP A 169 1.66 9.90 -14.49
N HIS A 170 2.80 9.24 -14.59
CA HIS A 170 4.10 9.89 -14.58
C HIS A 170 4.78 9.73 -15.92
N ILE A 171 4.64 10.74 -16.77
CA ILE A 171 5.26 10.73 -18.08
C ILE A 171 6.29 11.81 -18.17
N TRP A 172 7.39 11.46 -18.81
CA TRP A 172 8.50 12.34 -19.01
C TRP A 172 8.22 13.20 -20.24
N GLU A 173 7.61 14.38 -20.02
CA GLU A 173 7.39 15.38 -21.06
C GLU A 173 8.69 16.11 -21.46
N THR A 174 9.74 15.99 -20.65
CA THR A 174 11.02 16.67 -20.87
C THR A 174 12.17 15.69 -21.13
N LYS A 175 12.95 16.01 -22.17
CA LYS A 175 14.22 15.38 -22.52
C LYS A 175 15.19 15.48 -21.33
N ASN A 176 15.30 14.42 -20.54
CA ASN A 176 16.42 14.28 -19.63
C ASN A 176 17.53 13.60 -20.41
N ASN A 177 18.76 14.08 -20.35
CA ASN A 177 19.89 13.48 -21.07
C ASN A 177 20.61 12.42 -20.23
N ASN A 178 19.94 11.86 -19.22
CA ASN A 178 20.53 10.86 -18.33
C ASN A 178 19.48 9.97 -17.66
N ARG A 179 19.66 8.66 -17.79
CA ARG A 179 19.44 7.74 -16.67
C ARG A 179 20.79 7.08 -16.28
N ASP A 180 21.88 7.66 -16.78
CA ASP A 180 23.31 7.27 -16.88
C ASP A 180 23.84 6.76 -18.23
N ASN A 181 22.98 6.46 -19.22
CA ASN A 181 23.31 6.64 -20.65
C ASN A 181 22.05 6.45 -21.51
N ARG A 182 21.53 7.55 -22.08
CA ARG A 182 20.33 7.57 -22.92
C ARG A 182 20.69 7.65 -24.39
N LEU A 183 21.06 6.51 -24.97
CA LEU A 183 21.28 6.43 -26.42
C LEU A 183 20.02 5.99 -27.19
N ASP A 184 18.87 5.83 -26.51
CA ASP A 184 17.54 5.56 -27.10
C ASP A 184 16.60 6.76 -26.90
N ASP A 185 17.11 7.96 -27.19
CA ASP A 185 16.39 9.24 -27.11
C ASP A 185 15.44 9.48 -28.32
N ASP A 186 14.99 8.43 -29.03
CA ASP A 186 14.30 8.61 -30.31
C ASP A 186 12.78 8.34 -30.29
N ASP A 187 12.18 8.03 -29.13
CA ASP A 187 10.71 7.90 -29.02
C ASP A 187 10.12 8.86 -27.98
N TYR A 188 10.08 10.14 -28.33
CA TYR A 188 9.43 11.22 -27.59
C TYR A 188 8.12 11.62 -28.29
N ASP A 189 6.95 11.15 -27.81
CA ASP A 189 5.65 11.67 -28.31
C ASP A 189 4.40 11.29 -27.50
N VAL A 190 4.56 10.72 -26.30
CA VAL A 190 3.42 10.20 -25.54
C VAL A 190 2.98 11.24 -24.50
N PRO A 191 1.85 11.97 -24.66
CA PRO A 191 1.37 12.94 -23.67
C PRO A 191 0.70 12.30 -22.45
N GLN A 192 0.31 11.02 -22.54
CA GLN A 192 -0.39 10.24 -21.50
C GLN A 192 -0.03 8.74 -21.63
N SER A 193 -0.02 7.95 -20.55
CA SER A 193 0.43 6.56 -20.61
C SER A 193 -0.43 5.77 -21.61
N GLU A 194 0.17 4.87 -22.37
CA GLU A 194 -0.52 4.07 -23.41
C GLU A 194 -1.27 2.86 -22.83
N GLY A 195 -1.42 2.83 -21.52
CA GLY A 195 -2.09 1.78 -20.77
C GLY A 195 -2.54 2.30 -19.41
N PHE A 196 -3.09 1.41 -18.61
CA PHE A 196 -3.68 1.74 -17.32
C PHE A 196 -3.09 0.87 -16.21
N PRO A 197 -2.90 1.43 -15.00
CA PRO A 197 -2.44 0.64 -13.88
C PRO A 197 -3.57 -0.32 -13.44
N THR A 198 -3.18 -1.52 -13.03
CA THR A 198 -4.09 -2.52 -12.49
C THR A 198 -3.73 -2.79 -11.04
N VAL A 199 -4.73 -2.71 -10.16
CA VAL A 199 -4.59 -3.09 -8.75
C VAL A 199 -5.29 -4.43 -8.54
N GLY A 200 -4.55 -5.42 -8.06
CA GLY A 200 -5.04 -6.75 -7.74
C GLY A 200 -5.03 -7.01 -6.24
N ILE A 201 -5.96 -7.83 -5.75
CA ILE A 201 -5.96 -8.36 -4.39
C ILE A 201 -6.11 -9.88 -4.45
N GLU A 202 -5.25 -10.59 -3.74
CA GLU A 202 -5.33 -12.03 -3.49
C GLU A 202 -5.53 -12.30 -2.00
N LEU A 203 -6.48 -13.16 -1.62
CA LEU A 203 -6.48 -13.78 -0.29
C LEU A 203 -5.67 -15.07 -0.34
N ALA A 204 -4.56 -15.11 0.38
CA ALA A 204 -3.54 -16.14 0.27
C ALA A 204 -3.43 -17.01 1.54
N ASN A 205 -3.00 -18.26 1.37
CA ASN A 205 -2.71 -19.17 2.49
C ASN A 205 -1.40 -18.82 3.21
N SER A 206 -0.51 -18.07 2.55
CA SER A 206 0.79 -17.65 3.06
C SER A 206 0.97 -16.15 2.76
N PRO A 207 1.63 -15.38 3.64
CA PRO A 207 1.98 -13.99 3.38
C PRO A 207 3.16 -13.83 2.43
N THR A 208 3.78 -14.92 1.99
CA THR A 208 4.92 -14.86 1.07
C THR A 208 4.47 -14.35 -0.29
N ILE A 209 5.16 -13.35 -0.82
CA ILE A 209 4.97 -12.86 -2.18
C ILE A 209 5.89 -13.66 -3.09
N ASN A 210 5.33 -14.40 -4.05
CA ASN A 210 6.12 -15.21 -4.98
C ASN A 210 6.83 -14.33 -6.01
N GLY A 211 8.10 -14.63 -6.28
CA GLY A 211 8.94 -14.01 -7.30
C GLY A 211 10.43 -14.28 -7.02
N ASP A 212 11.28 -14.03 -8.02
CA ASP A 212 12.69 -14.45 -7.97
C ASP A 212 13.57 -13.44 -7.20
N ASP A 213 13.37 -12.13 -7.40
CA ASP A 213 14.12 -11.08 -6.72
C ASP A 213 13.21 -9.90 -6.34
N PRO A 214 12.77 -9.80 -5.08
CA PRO A 214 11.91 -8.71 -4.60
C PRO A 214 12.63 -7.36 -4.49
N CYS A 215 13.97 -7.34 -4.55
CA CYS A 215 14.78 -6.15 -4.34
C CYS A 215 15.55 -5.71 -5.60
N GLU A 216 15.28 -6.32 -6.76
CA GLU A 216 15.91 -5.91 -8.02
C GLU A 216 15.53 -4.46 -8.41
N ALA A 217 16.20 -3.91 -9.42
CA ALA A 217 15.93 -2.56 -9.89
C ALA A 217 14.59 -2.44 -10.62
N ARG A 218 14.17 -3.50 -11.33
CA ARG A 218 12.91 -3.59 -12.07
C ARG A 218 12.12 -4.85 -11.67
N PRO A 219 11.64 -4.89 -10.41
CA PRO A 219 10.93 -6.02 -9.82
C PRO A 219 9.72 -6.40 -10.66
N PHE A 220 9.61 -7.68 -11.06
CA PHE A 220 8.39 -8.17 -11.67
C PHE A 220 7.72 -9.27 -10.85
N VAL A 221 6.59 -8.91 -10.24
CA VAL A 221 5.70 -9.83 -9.52
C VAL A 221 4.51 -10.16 -10.41
N GLN A 222 4.24 -11.44 -10.57
CA GLN A 222 2.99 -11.92 -11.14
C GLN A 222 2.11 -12.50 -10.02
N PRO A 223 0.79 -12.27 -10.05
CA PRO A 223 -0.14 -13.07 -9.25
C PRO A 223 0.10 -14.56 -9.52
N SER A 224 -0.06 -15.42 -8.50
CA SER A 224 0.34 -16.84 -8.54
C SER A 224 -0.04 -17.54 -9.87
N PRO A 225 0.95 -17.95 -10.70
CA PRO A 225 0.70 -18.23 -12.11
C PRO A 225 0.06 -19.59 -12.46
N PHE A 226 -0.11 -20.55 -11.53
CA PHE A 226 -0.37 -21.94 -11.94
C PHE A 226 -1.44 -22.78 -11.24
N VAL A 227 -2.04 -22.38 -10.10
CA VAL A 227 -3.02 -23.26 -9.44
C VAL A 227 -4.15 -22.45 -8.84
N VAL A 228 -5.12 -22.14 -9.70
CA VAL A 228 -6.42 -21.57 -9.37
C VAL A 228 -6.36 -20.16 -8.77
N ARG A 229 -6.87 -19.17 -9.51
CA ARG A 229 -7.13 -17.79 -9.02
C ARG A 229 -8.24 -17.74 -7.95
N ASN A 230 -8.34 -18.74 -7.07
CA ASN A 230 -9.28 -18.75 -5.97
C ASN A 230 -8.95 -17.55 -5.09
N TYR A 231 -9.88 -16.60 -5.01
CA TYR A 231 -9.76 -15.36 -4.23
C TYR A 231 -8.76 -14.32 -4.75
N TYR A 232 -8.52 -14.27 -6.07
CA TYR A 232 -7.90 -13.11 -6.71
C TYR A 232 -8.95 -12.26 -7.44
N LYS A 233 -8.93 -10.95 -7.23
CA LYS A 233 -9.72 -9.97 -7.98
C LYS A 233 -8.84 -8.77 -8.35
N SER A 234 -9.11 -8.14 -9.48
CA SER A 234 -8.36 -6.98 -9.93
C SER A 234 -9.26 -5.93 -10.57
N GLN A 235 -8.82 -4.68 -10.48
CA GLN A 235 -9.49 -3.53 -11.07
C GLN A 235 -8.47 -2.71 -11.85
N LYS A 236 -8.75 -2.46 -13.13
CA LYS A 236 -8.03 -1.49 -13.94
C LYS A 236 -8.47 -0.09 -13.53
N VAL A 237 -7.52 0.81 -13.32
CA VAL A 237 -7.79 2.16 -12.85
C VAL A 237 -7.71 3.14 -14.01
N ILE A 238 -8.82 3.83 -14.28
CA ILE A 238 -8.89 4.85 -15.33
C ILE A 238 -8.68 6.22 -14.68
N LEU A 239 -7.70 6.96 -15.17
CA LEU A 239 -7.43 8.34 -14.78
C LEU A 239 -8.06 9.28 -15.82
N THR A 240 -8.86 10.22 -15.35
CA THR A 240 -9.45 11.29 -16.16
C THR A 240 -8.74 12.59 -15.83
N LYS A 241 -8.46 13.46 -16.82
CA LYS A 241 -7.74 14.73 -16.61
C LYS A 241 -8.24 15.50 -15.37
N PRO A 242 -7.35 15.96 -14.47
CA PRO A 242 -5.88 15.82 -14.49
C PRO A 242 -5.47 14.35 -14.33
N TYR A 243 -4.37 13.89 -14.95
CA TYR A 243 -3.90 12.48 -14.90
C TYR A 243 -3.35 12.07 -13.52
N SER A 244 -3.98 12.58 -12.47
CA SER A 244 -3.71 12.32 -11.08
C SER A 244 -5.01 12.41 -10.30
N ASP A 245 -5.40 11.35 -9.60
CA ASP A 245 -6.67 11.32 -8.86
C ASP A 245 -6.60 10.37 -7.65
N ILE A 246 -7.46 10.62 -6.67
CA ILE A 246 -7.72 9.69 -5.56
C ILE A 246 -8.71 8.66 -6.05
N LYS A 247 -8.32 7.39 -5.98
CA LYS A 247 -9.18 6.26 -6.33
C LYS A 247 -9.47 5.42 -5.11
N GLU A 248 -10.75 5.12 -4.92
CA GLU A 248 -11.23 4.13 -3.98
C GLU A 248 -11.62 2.88 -4.75
N MET A 249 -11.03 1.74 -4.38
CA MET A 249 -11.22 0.44 -5.03
C MET A 249 -11.76 -0.52 -3.99
N THR A 250 -12.89 -1.17 -4.29
CA THR A 250 -13.55 -2.09 -3.36
C THR A 250 -13.65 -3.48 -3.97
N PHE A 251 -13.18 -4.47 -3.22
CA PHE A 251 -13.14 -5.87 -3.59
C PHE A 251 -13.90 -6.69 -2.56
N ASN A 252 -14.91 -7.44 -3.01
CA ASN A 252 -15.65 -8.35 -2.13
C ASN A 252 -15.19 -9.78 -2.35
N PHE A 253 -14.95 -10.55 -1.28
CA PHE A 253 -14.56 -11.95 -1.35
C PHE A 253 -15.40 -12.78 -0.40
N SER A 254 -16.08 -13.81 -0.88
CA SER A 254 -16.74 -14.78 -0.02
C SER A 254 -15.96 -16.07 0.01
N THR A 255 -15.33 -16.30 1.16
CA THR A 255 -14.37 -17.38 1.37
C THR A 255 -15.08 -18.66 1.77
N LYS A 256 -14.69 -19.78 1.17
CA LYS A 256 -15.11 -21.14 1.59
C LYS A 256 -14.07 -21.84 2.47
N GLU A 257 -12.85 -21.32 2.46
CA GLU A 257 -11.69 -21.83 3.18
C GLU A 257 -11.01 -20.66 3.89
N SER A 258 -10.32 -20.93 5.00
CA SER A 258 -9.54 -19.91 5.68
C SER A 258 -8.34 -19.46 4.85
N LYS A 259 -7.92 -18.21 5.04
CA LYS A 259 -6.72 -17.60 4.45
C LYS A 259 -5.93 -16.88 5.56
N ASN A 260 -4.64 -16.70 5.38
CA ASN A 260 -3.75 -16.17 6.43
C ASN A 260 -3.13 -14.82 6.07
N ALA A 261 -3.33 -14.36 4.83
CA ALA A 261 -2.81 -13.09 4.36
C ALA A 261 -3.69 -12.55 3.24
N PHE A 262 -3.53 -11.27 2.96
CA PHE A 262 -3.94 -10.70 1.69
C PHE A 262 -2.77 -9.97 1.05
N ILE A 263 -2.67 -10.11 -0.26
CA ILE A 263 -1.59 -9.55 -1.07
C ILE A 263 -2.20 -8.56 -2.04
N ILE A 264 -1.71 -7.32 -2.01
CA ILE A 264 -2.09 -6.26 -2.95
C ILE A 264 -1.01 -6.19 -4.03
N TYR A 265 -1.40 -6.38 -5.28
CA TYR A 265 -0.55 -6.27 -6.46
C TYR A 265 -0.79 -4.94 -7.16
N PHE A 266 0.30 -4.31 -7.58
CA PHE A 266 0.29 -3.11 -8.40
C PHE A 266 1.02 -3.44 -9.70
N LEU A 267 0.27 -3.51 -10.79
CA LEU A 267 0.73 -4.05 -12.05
C LEU A 267 0.61 -2.98 -13.16
N PRO A 268 1.65 -2.80 -13.99
CA PRO A 268 1.54 -1.99 -15.20
C PRO A 268 0.72 -2.75 -16.27
N GLU A 269 0.31 -2.04 -17.32
CA GLU A 269 -0.30 -2.69 -18.47
C GLU A 269 0.77 -3.34 -19.35
N LEU A 270 0.55 -4.60 -19.71
CA LEU A 270 1.46 -5.40 -20.53
C LEU A 270 0.82 -5.71 -21.88
N ALA A 271 1.65 -5.78 -22.91
CA ALA A 271 1.22 -6.36 -24.17
C ALA A 271 1.21 -7.89 -24.10
N GLU A 272 0.34 -8.51 -24.90
CA GLU A 272 0.34 -9.96 -25.10
C GLU A 272 1.67 -10.43 -25.73
N ARG A 273 2.00 -11.70 -25.52
CA ARG A 273 3.22 -12.28 -26.08
C ARG A 273 3.17 -12.25 -27.60
N GLY A 274 4.18 -11.64 -28.22
CA GLY A 274 4.27 -11.53 -29.68
C GLY A 274 3.48 -10.37 -30.27
N ALA A 275 2.95 -9.46 -29.44
CA ALA A 275 2.37 -8.22 -29.92
C ALA A 275 3.39 -7.36 -30.68
N ALA A 276 2.95 -6.72 -31.75
CA ALA A 276 3.77 -5.78 -32.53
C ALA A 276 4.01 -4.44 -31.79
N PHE A 277 3.27 -4.19 -30.72
CA PHE A 277 3.30 -2.96 -29.94
C PHE A 277 3.34 -3.29 -28.46
N ILE A 278 4.11 -2.51 -27.70
CA ILE A 278 4.21 -2.62 -26.25
C ILE A 278 3.88 -1.26 -25.62
N PRO A 279 2.85 -1.19 -24.76
CA PRO A 279 2.44 0.09 -24.19
C PRO A 279 3.53 0.63 -23.27
N LYS A 280 3.93 1.88 -23.51
CA LYS A 280 4.75 2.65 -22.59
C LYS A 280 3.85 3.26 -21.53
N ASN A 281 4.01 2.84 -20.28
CA ASN A 281 3.21 3.37 -19.18
C ASN A 281 4.01 3.42 -17.89
N ALA A 282 3.79 4.45 -17.06
CA ALA A 282 4.49 4.63 -15.80
C ALA A 282 3.59 5.35 -14.79
N PHE A 283 3.39 4.74 -13.62
CA PHE A 283 2.51 5.27 -12.58
C PHE A 283 3.21 5.34 -11.24
N LYS A 284 2.96 6.45 -10.53
CA LYS A 284 3.27 6.60 -9.11
C LYS A 284 1.97 6.43 -8.33
N ILE A 285 1.97 5.51 -7.38
CA ILE A 285 0.80 5.16 -6.56
C ILE A 285 1.18 5.38 -5.10
N SER A 286 0.35 6.11 -4.36
CA SER A 286 0.48 6.28 -2.92
C SER A 286 -0.73 5.66 -2.22
N LEU A 287 -0.56 4.45 -1.68
CA LEU A 287 -1.61 3.74 -0.95
C LEU A 287 -1.81 4.40 0.42
N SER A 288 -2.98 4.98 0.62
CA SER A 288 -3.26 5.87 1.75
C SER A 288 -4.19 5.25 2.80
N ARG A 289 -5.06 4.32 2.40
CA ARG A 289 -5.93 3.59 3.33
C ARG A 289 -6.15 2.14 2.90
N ILE A 290 -6.23 1.25 3.89
CA ILE A 290 -6.67 -0.13 3.73
C ILE A 290 -7.76 -0.39 4.77
N LYS A 291 -8.95 -0.78 4.33
CA LYS A 291 -10.06 -1.14 5.21
C LYS A 291 -10.57 -2.54 4.88
N ILE A 292 -10.77 -3.36 5.90
CA ILE A 292 -11.35 -4.71 5.78
C ILE A 292 -12.57 -4.78 6.70
N VAL A 293 -13.71 -5.11 6.11
CA VAL A 293 -14.97 -5.34 6.82
C VAL A 293 -15.41 -6.79 6.59
N GLU A 294 -15.57 -7.52 7.68
CA GLU A 294 -16.20 -8.83 7.75
C GLU A 294 -17.72 -8.66 7.71
N LYS A 295 -18.39 -9.44 6.86
CA LYS A 295 -19.84 -9.43 6.61
C LYS A 295 -20.38 -10.88 6.59
N PRO A 296 -21.69 -11.06 6.75
CA PRO A 296 -22.32 -12.35 6.51
C PRO A 296 -21.97 -12.95 5.15
N PHE A 297 -21.89 -14.27 5.07
CA PHE A 297 -21.53 -14.97 3.85
C PHE A 297 -22.52 -14.67 2.72
N ASP A 298 -21.99 -14.28 1.55
CA ASP A 298 -22.74 -13.97 0.34
C ASP A 298 -22.21 -14.86 -0.80
N PRO A 299 -22.98 -15.86 -1.27
CA PRO A 299 -22.50 -16.76 -2.31
C PRO A 299 -22.19 -16.05 -3.64
N SER A 300 -22.70 -14.84 -3.90
CA SER A 300 -22.45 -14.07 -5.13
C SER A 300 -21.00 -13.58 -5.26
N HIS A 301 -20.25 -13.54 -4.17
CA HIS A 301 -18.86 -13.10 -4.13
C HIS A 301 -17.86 -14.25 -3.98
N VAL A 302 -18.33 -15.49 -4.07
CA VAL A 302 -17.46 -16.67 -4.16
C VAL A 302 -16.69 -16.61 -5.48
N VAL A 303 -15.37 -16.66 -5.40
CA VAL A 303 -14.54 -16.80 -6.60
C VAL A 303 -14.64 -18.24 -7.06
N THR A 304 -15.20 -18.47 -8.24
CA THR A 304 -15.26 -19.80 -8.84
C THR A 304 -13.86 -20.18 -9.31
N SER A 305 -13.41 -21.37 -8.92
CA SER A 305 -12.22 -21.99 -9.50
C SER A 305 -12.42 -22.07 -11.01
N THR A 306 -11.65 -21.32 -11.79
CA THR A 306 -11.45 -21.65 -13.20
C THR A 306 -10.73 -22.99 -13.20
N SER A 307 -11.48 -24.08 -13.41
CA SER A 307 -10.93 -25.43 -13.51
C SER A 307 -9.76 -25.39 -14.51
N PRO A 308 -8.59 -25.95 -14.20
CA PRO A 308 -7.52 -26.02 -15.18
C PRO A 308 -8.05 -26.76 -16.40
N CYS A 309 -8.05 -26.11 -17.56
CA CYS A 309 -8.33 -26.76 -18.82
C CYS A 309 -7.33 -27.91 -18.96
N ASN A 310 -7.82 -29.13 -18.73
CA ASN A 310 -7.00 -30.32 -18.88
C ASN A 310 -6.87 -30.55 -20.39
N ASN A 311 -5.76 -30.12 -20.99
CA ASN A 311 -5.48 -30.24 -22.43
C ASN A 311 -5.33 -31.70 -22.93
N ASN A 312 -5.76 -32.69 -22.16
CA ASN A 312 -5.66 -34.11 -22.50
C ASN A 312 -6.91 -34.68 -23.20
N GLY A 313 -7.83 -33.85 -23.69
CA GLY A 313 -9.02 -34.40 -24.35
C GLY A 313 -9.83 -33.38 -25.12
N GLY A 314 -9.29 -32.87 -26.23
CA GLY A 314 -10.02 -32.53 -27.46
C GLY A 314 -11.24 -31.59 -27.45
N PHE A 315 -11.72 -31.12 -26.30
CA PHE A 315 -12.86 -30.21 -26.23
C PHE A 315 -12.37 -28.77 -26.11
N ARG A 316 -12.58 -28.02 -27.20
CA ARG A 316 -12.47 -26.57 -27.20
C ARG A 316 -13.51 -26.01 -26.22
N CYS A 317 -13.06 -25.21 -25.25
CA CYS A 317 -13.96 -24.43 -24.39
C CYS A 317 -14.59 -23.27 -25.19
N PRO A 318 -15.81 -22.84 -24.81
CA PRO A 318 -16.55 -21.74 -25.43
C PRO A 318 -15.90 -20.36 -25.26
#